data_AF-A0A955M5Z7-F1
#
_entry.id   AF-A0A955M5Z7-F1
#
_cell.length_a   1.000
_cell.length_b   1.000
_cell.length_c   1.000
_cell.angle_alpha   90.00
_cell.angle_beta   90.00
_cell.angle_gamma   90.00
#
_symmetry.space_group_name_H-M   'P 1'
#
loop_
_entity.id
_entity.type
_entity.pdbx_description
1 polymer ?
#
loop_
_entity_poly.entity_id
_entity_poly.type
_entity_poly.pdbx_seq_one_letter_code
_entity_poly.pdbx_strand_id
1 'polypeptide(L)' 'MKTQTVRTAIRWIHIIGGLVIMCYIYSPFHKYAAFQWAVKAFVLPLLTFTGIWLWKFRQFNKLFGIRD' A
#
# COMPACT_ATOMS: atom_id res chain seq x y z
N MET A 1 -11.69 -12.46 -11.48
CA MET A 1 -11.39 -11.08 -11.95
C MET A 1 -10.23 -11.16 -12.91
N LYS A 2 -10.15 -10.31 -13.95
CA LYS A 2 -8.97 -10.31 -14.81
C LYS A 2 -7.75 -9.93 -13.96
N THR A 3 -6.67 -10.68 -14.08
CA THR A 3 -5.43 -10.52 -13.30
C THR A 3 -4.81 -9.13 -13.45
N GLN A 4 -5.04 -8.52 -14.62
CA GLN A 4 -4.72 -7.11 -14.89
C GLN A 4 -5.50 -6.13 -13.99
N THR A 5 -6.75 -6.44 -13.65
CA THR A 5 -7.58 -5.63 -12.76
C THR A 5 -7.04 -5.65 -11.32
N VAL A 6 -6.63 -6.82 -10.83
CA VAL A 6 -6.07 -6.98 -9.46
C VAL A 6 -4.74 -6.22 -9.34
N ARG A 7 -3.83 -6.39 -10.30
CA ARG A 7 -2.54 -5.68 -10.31
C ARG A 7 -2.72 -4.16 -10.36
N THR A 8 -3.71 -3.70 -11.12
CA THR A 8 -4.04 -2.27 -11.22
C THR A 8 -4.60 -1.74 -9.91
N ALA A 9 -5.49 -2.48 -9.24
CA ALA A 9 -6.03 -2.09 -7.95
C ALA A 9 -4.93 -1.97 -6.87
N ILE A 10 -4.06 -2.99 -6.74
CA ILE A 10 -2.95 -2.96 -5.77
C ILE A 10 -2.00 -1.78 -6.06
N ARG A 11 -1.74 -1.49 -7.33
CA ARG A 11 -0.92 -0.33 -7.72
C ARG A 11 -1.54 0.99 -7.28
N TRP A 12 -2.83 1.20 -7.53
CA TRP A 12 -3.51 2.42 -7.10
C TRP A 12 -3.55 2.57 -5.59
N ILE A 13 -3.78 1.49 -4.84
CA ILE A 13 -3.69 1.47 -3.37
C ILE A 13 -2.28 1.90 -2.92
N HIS A 14 -1.23 1.35 -3.56
CA HIS A 14 0.15 1.69 -3.23
C HIS A 14 0.50 3.15 -3.54
N ILE A 15 0.05 3.67 -4.68
CA ILE A 15 0.26 5.08 -5.06
C ILE A 15 -0.45 6.02 -4.09
N ILE A 16 -1.72 5.76 -3.75
CA ILE A 16 -2.49 6.57 -2.81
C ILE A 16 -1.85 6.54 -1.42
N GLY A 17 -1.43 5.35 -0.94
CA GLY A 17 -0.71 5.25 0.32
C GLY A 17 0.61 6.03 0.30
N GLY A 18 1.35 5.98 -0.82
CA GLY A 18 2.57 6.76 -1.00
C GLY A 18 2.32 8.25 -0.92
N LEU A 19 1.20 8.73 -1.46
CA LEU A 19 0.77 10.12 -1.33
C LEU A 19 0.50 10.49 0.15
N VAL A 20 -0.10 9.60 0.94
CA VAL A 20 -0.29 9.82 2.38
C VAL A 20 1.05 9.94 3.12
N ILE A 21 2.06 9.14 2.76
CA ILE A 21 3.43 9.28 3.27
C ILE A 21 4.02 10.64 2.88
N MET A 22 3.81 11.10 1.65
CA MET A 22 4.29 12.42 1.23
C MET A 22 3.64 13.53 2.06
N CYS A 23 2.33 13.46 2.33
CA CYS A 23 1.67 14.39 3.25
C CYS A 23 2.24 14.29 4.68
N TYR A 24 2.63 13.10 5.14
CA TYR A 24 3.28 12.94 6.43
C TYR A 24 4.65 13.61 6.51
N ILE A 25 5.44 13.53 5.45
CA ILE A 25 6.80 14.10 5.42
C ILE A 25 6.75 15.62 5.19
N TYR A 26 5.94 16.07 4.24
CA TYR A 26 6.00 17.45 3.73
C TYR A 26 4.90 18.38 4.26
N SER A 27 3.86 17.87 4.94
CA SER A 27 2.82 18.70 5.55
C SER A 27 2.95 18.73 7.08
N PRO A 28 2.42 19.78 7.75
CA PRO A 28 2.39 19.87 9.21
C PRO A 28 1.52 18.78 9.89
N PHE A 29 0.91 17.87 9.13
CA PHE A 29 0.07 16.80 9.69
C PHE A 29 0.82 15.85 10.62
N HIS A 30 2.15 15.73 10.48
CA HIS A 30 2.97 14.99 11.43
C HIS A 30 2.87 15.55 12.87
N LYS A 31 2.39 16.77 13.09
CA LYS A 31 2.19 17.31 14.45
C LYS A 31 1.00 16.67 15.17
N TYR A 32 0.06 16.07 14.45
CA TYR A 32 -1.10 15.40 15.06
C TYR A 32 -0.73 13.97 15.44
N ALA A 33 -0.76 13.66 16.74
CA ALA A 33 -0.42 12.34 17.27
C ALA A 33 -1.23 11.21 16.62
N ALA A 34 -2.53 11.42 16.42
CA ALA A 34 -3.41 10.45 15.75
C ALA A 34 -2.96 10.18 14.30
N PHE A 35 -2.53 11.21 13.57
CA PHE A 35 -2.05 11.04 12.20
C PHE A 35 -0.71 10.30 12.15
N GLN A 36 0.21 10.59 13.08
CA GLN A 36 1.45 9.81 13.18
C GLN A 36 1.18 8.34 13.45
N TRP A 37 0.27 8.06 14.39
CA TRP A 37 -0.09 6.69 14.75
C TRP A 37 -0.74 5.97 13.56
N ALA A 38 -1.62 6.66 12.84
CA ALA A 38 -2.25 6.12 11.63
C ALA A 38 -1.21 5.76 10.55
N VAL A 39 -0.26 6.66 10.28
CA VAL A 39 0.78 6.43 9.28
C VAL A 39 1.70 5.29 9.67
N LYS A 40 2.15 5.26 10.93
CA LYS A 40 3.11 4.26 11.41
C LYS A 40 2.48 2.87 11.56
N ALA A 41 1.27 2.79 12.10
CA ALA A 41 0.61 1.51 12.40
C ALA A 41 -0.13 0.91 11.20
N PHE A 42 -0.64 1.73 10.27
CA PHE A 42 -1.45 1.25 9.15
C PHE A 42 -0.84 1.53 7.79
N VAL A 43 -0.50 2.78 7.49
CA VAL A 43 -0.06 3.17 6.14
C VAL A 43 1.27 2.52 5.78
N LEU A 44 2.25 2.54 6.70
CA LEU A 44 3.56 1.93 6.47
C LEU A 44 3.45 0.42 6.22
N PRO A 45 2.83 -0.41 7.11
CA PRO A 45 2.67 -1.83 6.84
C PRO A 45 1.92 -2.11 5.53
N LEU A 46 0.82 -1.38 5.27
CA LEU A 46 0.03 -1.55 4.05
C LEU A 46 0.86 -1.27 2.80
N LEU A 47 1.69 -0.22 2.81
CA LEU A 47 2.60 0.08 1.70
C LEU A 47 3.68 -0.97 1.53
N THR A 48 4.28 -1.45 2.63
CA THR A 48 5.26 -2.53 2.56
C THR A 48 4.65 -3.78 1.94
N PHE A 49 3.45 -4.20 2.39
CA PHE A 49 2.75 -5.36 1.84
C PHE A 49 2.40 -5.18 0.36
N THR A 50 1.81 -4.05 -0.01
CA THR A 50 1.42 -3.79 -1.41
C THR A 50 2.63 -3.64 -2.32
N GLY A 51 3.75 -3.08 -1.84
CA GLY A 51 5.00 -2.99 -2.58
C GLY A 51 5.64 -4.36 -2.81
N ILE A 52 5.73 -5.19 -1.77
CA ILE A 52 6.25 -6.57 -1.89
C ILE A 52 5.34 -7.40 -2.80
N TRP A 53 4.01 -7.25 -2.68
CA TRP A 53 3.06 -7.92 -3.56
C TRP A 53 3.28 -7.52 -5.01
N LEU A 54 3.39 -6.22 -5.32
CA LEU A 54 3.66 -5.77 -6.69
C LEU A 54 4.99 -6.28 -7.23
N TRP A 55 6.03 -6.36 -6.39
CA TRP A 55 7.34 -6.90 -6.77
C TRP A 55 7.28 -8.40 -7.09
N LYS A 56 6.58 -9.18 -6.26
CA LYS A 56 6.47 -10.65 -6.37
C LYS A 56 5.05 -11.10 -6.69
N PHE A 57 4.39 -10.41 -7.63
CA PHE A 57 2.96 -10.52 -7.90
C PHE A 57 2.46 -11.96 -8.08
N ARG A 58 3.18 -12.76 -8.87
CA ARG A 58 2.82 -14.17 -9.12
C ARG A 58 2.96 -15.06 -7.88
N GLN A 59 3.99 -14.84 -7.05
CA GLN A 59 4.21 -15.64 -5.84
C GLN A 59 3.19 -15.28 -4.75
N PHE A 60 2.89 -13.99 -4.60
CA PHE A 60 1.87 -13.52 -3.67
C PHE A 60 0.46 -13.94 -4.10
N ASN A 61 0.10 -13.82 -5.38
CA ASN A 61 -1.20 -14.30 -5.86
C ASN A 61 -1.39 -15.81 -5.59
N LYS A 62 -0.35 -16.63 -5.80
CA LYS A 62 -0.38 -18.05 -5.44
C LYS A 62 -0.60 -18.28 -3.95
N LEU A 63 0.07 -17.51 -3.10
CA LEU A 63 -0.09 -17.59 -1.64
C LEU A 63 -1.54 -17.28 -1.21
N PHE A 64 -2.18 -16.31 -1.86
CA PHE A 64 -3.57 -15.92 -1.59
C PHE A 64 -4.61 -16.69 -2.44
N GLY A 65 -4.20 -17.71 -3.20
CA GLY A 65 -5.11 -18.51 -4.03
C GLY A 65 -5.75 -17.75 -5.20
N ILE A 66 -5.24 -16.57 -5.56
CA ILE A 66 -5.71 -15.76 -6.69
C ILE A 66 -5.14 -16.39 -7.97
N ARG A 67 -6.02 -16.94 -8.81
CA ARG A 67 -5.64 -17.50 -10.11
C ARG A 67 -5.33 -16.37 -11.10
N ASP A 68 -4.17 -16.50 -11.75
CA ASP A 68 -3.67 -15.62 -12.81
C ASP A 68 -4.46 -15.73 -14.12
#